data_AF-A0A2W5MXW0-F1
#
_entry.id   AF-A0A2W5MXW0-F1
#
_cell.length_a   1.000
_cell.length_b   1.000
_cell.length_c   1.000
_cell.angle_alpha   90.00
_cell.angle_beta   90.00
_cell.angle_gamma   90.00
#
_symmetry.space_group_name_H-M   'P 1'
#
loop_
_entity.id
_entity.type
_entity.pdbx_description
1 polymer ?
#
loop_
_entity_poly.entity_id
_entity_poly.type
_entity_poly.pdbx_seq_one_letter_code
_entity_poly.pdbx_strand_id
1 'polypeptide(L)'
;AQKKAIEDMGKGMALLKSMTKKKTRELVYACGNQIALQCYLLFLARKEQLPDPEILDIARYWQAPPFPIKAEELMAKGVPQGPQLGKKLKQLEAQWVKSDFTKIPKI
;
A
#
# COMPACT_ATOMS: atom_id res chain seq x y z
N ALA A 1 10.86 -16.64 4.64
CA ALA A 1 11.18 -15.23 4.30
C ALA A 1 11.20 -14.99 2.79
N GLN A 2 12.02 -15.69 1.99
CA GLN A 2 12.13 -15.47 0.53
C GLN A 2 10.82 -15.63 -0.27
N LYS A 3 10.00 -16.64 0.04
CA LYS A 3 8.75 -16.90 -0.71
C LYS A 3 7.74 -15.74 -0.65
N LYS A 4 7.65 -15.07 0.52
CA LYS A 4 6.77 -13.92 0.73
C LYS A 4 7.28 -12.69 -0.03
N ALA A 5 8.59 -12.44 0.02
CA ALA A 5 9.22 -11.36 -0.74
C ALA A 5 9.06 -11.52 -2.26
N ILE A 6 9.13 -12.76 -2.78
CA ILE A 6 8.90 -13.06 -4.21
C ILE A 6 7.42 -12.85 -4.58
N GLU A 7 6.49 -13.22 -3.71
CA GLU A 7 5.05 -12.98 -3.93
C GLU A 7 4.72 -11.48 -3.90
N ASP A 8 5.31 -10.74 -2.96
CA ASP A 8 5.17 -9.30 -2.81
C ASP A 8 5.80 -8.56 -4.00
N MET A 9 6.96 -9.01 -4.50
CA MET A 9 7.51 -8.55 -5.78
C MET A 9 6.61 -8.89 -6.95
N GLY A 10 5.99 -10.07 -7.00
CA GLY A 10 5.04 -10.44 -8.06
C GLY A 10 3.81 -9.52 -8.09
N LYS A 11 3.28 -9.16 -6.92
CA LYS A 11 2.21 -8.17 -6.78
C LYS A 11 2.67 -6.77 -7.20
N GLY A 12 3.86 -6.35 -6.78
CA GLY A 12 4.49 -5.10 -7.21
C GLY A 12 4.75 -5.06 -8.72
N MET A 13 5.14 -6.19 -9.31
CA MET A 13 5.36 -6.34 -10.74
C MET A 13 4.06 -6.21 -11.54
N ALA A 14 2.94 -6.72 -11.03
CA ALA A 14 1.63 -6.52 -11.67
C ALA A 14 1.22 -5.03 -11.75
N LEU A 15 1.72 -4.20 -10.84
CA LEU A 15 1.48 -2.75 -10.81
C LEU A 15 2.37 -1.95 -11.77
N LEU A 16 3.41 -2.57 -12.36
CA LEU A 16 4.40 -1.96 -13.27
C LEU A 16 3.84 -1.38 -14.57
N LYS A 17 2.53 -1.47 -14.84
CA LYS A 17 1.95 -0.80 -16.02
C LYS A 17 2.16 0.71 -15.98
N SER A 18 2.21 1.30 -14.78
CA SER A 18 2.61 2.69 -14.56
C SER A 18 2.99 2.90 -13.10
N MET A 19 4.13 3.54 -12.83
CA MET A 19 4.52 3.98 -11.49
C MET A 19 4.17 5.46 -11.34
N THR A 20 3.23 5.75 -10.43
CA THR A 20 2.83 7.11 -10.05
C THR A 20 3.06 7.28 -8.56
N LYS A 21 3.17 8.52 -8.07
CA LYS A 21 3.36 8.82 -6.63
C LYS A 21 2.42 8.00 -5.73
N LYS A 22 1.13 7.97 -6.07
CA LYS A 22 0.09 7.21 -5.37
C LYS A 22 0.35 5.70 -5.35
N LYS A 23 0.70 5.12 -6.51
CA LYS A 23 0.99 3.69 -6.61
C LYS A 23 2.25 3.30 -5.84
N THR A 24 3.26 4.18 -5.82
CA THR A 24 4.47 3.97 -5.03
C THR A 24 4.16 3.96 -3.54
N ARG A 25 3.30 4.87 -3.05
CA ARG A 25 2.80 4.87 -1.66
C ARG A 25 2.03 3.59 -1.33
N GLU A 26 1.13 3.15 -2.23
CA GLU A 26 0.40 1.88 -2.07
C GLU A 26 1.36 0.68 -1.98
N LEU A 27 2.40 0.64 -2.82
CA LEU A 27 3.40 -0.42 -2.83
C LEU A 27 4.27 -0.41 -1.57
N VAL A 28 4.66 0.78 -1.10
CA VAL A 28 5.36 0.96 0.18
C VAL A 28 4.51 0.44 1.34
N TYR A 29 3.21 0.76 1.38
CA TYR A 29 2.31 0.30 2.43
C TYR A 29 2.17 -1.23 2.44
N ALA A 30 2.07 -1.85 1.26
CA ALA A 30 1.85 -3.28 1.15
C ALA A 30 3.11 -4.12 1.42
N CYS A 31 4.27 -3.67 0.92
CA CYS A 31 5.48 -4.50 0.83
C CYS A 31 6.72 -3.84 1.48
N GLY A 32 6.63 -2.58 1.90
CA GLY A 32 7.73 -1.81 2.47
C GLY A 32 8.62 -1.10 1.45
N ASN A 33 9.46 -0.20 1.95
CA ASN A 33 10.30 0.69 1.14
C ASN A 33 11.31 -0.05 0.25
N GLN A 34 11.97 -1.09 0.78
CA GLN A 34 12.98 -1.82 0.01
C GLN A 34 12.39 -2.50 -1.23
N ILE A 35 11.24 -3.18 -1.07
CA ILE A 35 10.56 -3.85 -2.19
C ILE A 35 10.02 -2.81 -3.17
N ALA A 36 9.41 -1.74 -2.67
CA ALA A 36 8.90 -0.66 -3.51
C ALA A 36 10.01 -0.02 -4.36
N LEU A 37 11.17 0.24 -3.77
CA LEU A 37 12.34 0.78 -4.46
C LEU A 37 12.85 -0.19 -5.53
N GLN A 38 12.98 -1.49 -5.22
CA GLN A 38 13.44 -2.48 -6.18
C GLN A 38 12.48 -2.62 -7.36
N CYS A 39 11.17 -2.67 -7.11
CA CYS A 39 10.16 -2.66 -8.17
C CYS A 39 10.24 -1.39 -9.03
N TYR A 40 10.47 -0.23 -8.41
CA TYR A 40 10.62 1.04 -9.14
C TYR A 40 11.88 1.07 -10.02
N LEU A 41 13.03 0.62 -9.51
CA LEU A 41 14.26 0.56 -10.30
C LEU A 41 14.14 -0.44 -11.47
N LEU A 42 13.50 -1.59 -11.25
CA LEU A 42 13.23 -2.56 -12.32
C LEU A 42 12.26 -2.01 -13.37
N PHE A 43 11.25 -1.24 -12.96
CA PHE A 43 10.35 -0.52 -13.88
C PHE A 43 11.14 0.40 -14.82
N LEU A 44 12.00 1.23 -14.24
CA LEU A 44 12.80 2.21 -14.97
C LEU A 44 13.79 1.53 -15.92
N ALA A 45 14.47 0.48 -15.46
CA ALA A 45 15.39 -0.29 -16.28
C ALA A 45 14.70 -0.89 -17.52
N ARG A 46 13.47 -1.40 -17.37
CA ARG A 46 12.69 -1.96 -18.49
C ARG A 46 12.20 -0.90 -19.48
N LYS A 47 12.02 0.34 -19.02
CA LYS A 47 11.53 1.45 -19.83
C LYS A 47 12.65 2.37 -20.31
N GLU A 48 13.89 2.11 -19.92
CA GLU A 48 15.07 2.93 -20.22
C GLU A 48 14.86 4.41 -19.83
N GLN A 49 14.24 4.63 -18.66
CA GLN A 49 13.93 5.96 -18.13
C GLN A 49 14.78 6.28 -16.90
N LEU A 50 15.12 7.56 -16.74
CA LEU A 50 15.74 8.06 -15.51
C LEU A 50 14.71 8.10 -14.38
N PRO A 51 15.15 7.93 -13.11
CA PRO A 51 14.25 8.04 -11.97
C PRO A 51 13.71 9.45 -11.83
N ASP A 52 12.40 9.54 -11.62
CA ASP A 52 11.76 10.73 -11.10
C ASP A 52 12.17 10.88 -9.63
N PRO A 53 12.78 12.01 -9.23
CA PRO A 53 13.33 12.18 -7.89
C PRO A 53 12.24 12.14 -6.82
N GLU A 54 11.02 12.61 -7.09
CA GLU A 54 9.93 12.58 -6.12
C GLU A 54 9.41 11.16 -5.91
N ILE A 55 9.30 10.36 -6.98
CA ILE A 55 8.90 8.95 -6.86
C ILE A 55 9.98 8.14 -6.15
N LEU A 56 11.25 8.43 -6.43
CA LEU A 56 12.39 7.79 -5.76
C LEU A 56 12.41 8.10 -4.26
N ASP A 57 12.15 9.35 -3.89
CA ASP A 57 12.07 9.77 -2.49
C ASP A 57 10.93 9.06 -1.76
N ILE A 58 9.75 8.99 -2.38
CA ILE A 58 8.61 8.24 -1.84
C ILE A 58 8.98 6.77 -1.61
N ALA A 59 9.60 6.12 -2.59
CA ALA A 59 9.98 4.71 -2.46
C ALA A 59 11.00 4.45 -1.35
N ARG A 60 11.85 5.43 -1.01
CA ARG A 60 12.91 5.30 -0.01
C ARG A 60 12.46 5.67 1.39
N TYR A 61 11.77 6.80 1.52
CA TYR A 61 11.63 7.51 2.79
C TYR A 61 10.18 7.70 3.22
N TRP A 62 9.21 7.57 2.31
CA TRP A 62 7.82 7.74 2.70
C TRP A 62 7.41 6.65 3.70
N GLN A 63 6.75 7.08 4.76
CA GLN A 63 6.19 6.19 5.77
C GLN A 63 4.68 6.36 5.75
N ALA A 64 3.98 5.25 5.61
CA ALA A 64 2.53 5.28 5.68
C ALA A 64 2.08 5.67 7.09
N PRO A 65 1.08 6.57 7.21
CA PRO A 65 0.47 6.83 8.50
C PRO A 65 -0.15 5.56 9.10
N PRO A 66 -0.39 5.50 10.42
CA PRO A 66 -1.14 4.39 11.01
C PRO A 66 -2.61 4.47 10.59
N PHE A 67 -3.21 3.30 10.31
CA PHE A 67 -4.64 3.23 9.97
C PHE A 67 -5.50 3.71 11.15
N PRO A 68 -6.34 4.76 10.97
CA PRO A 68 -6.98 5.44 12.09
C PRO A 68 -8.21 4.72 12.67
N ILE A 69 -8.75 3.71 11.99
CA ILE A 69 -9.98 3.01 12.43
C ILE A 69 -9.61 1.79 13.25
N LYS A 70 -10.02 1.81 14.52
CA LYS A 70 -9.84 0.69 15.44
C LYS A 70 -11.00 -0.31 15.35
N ALA A 71 -10.71 -1.56 15.67
CA ALA A 71 -11.72 -2.61 15.79
C ALA A 71 -12.80 -2.25 16.83
N GLU A 72 -12.41 -1.57 17.91
CA GLU A 72 -13.29 -1.11 19.00
C GLU A 72 -14.41 -0.19 18.49
N GLU A 73 -14.09 0.75 17.61
CA GLU A 73 -15.06 1.69 17.04
C GLU A 73 -16.12 0.97 16.18
N LEU A 74 -15.71 -0.06 15.44
CA LEU A 74 -16.65 -0.89 14.66
C LEU A 74 -17.53 -1.75 15.55
N MET A 75 -17.00 -2.25 16.66
CA MET A 75 -17.79 -2.99 17.65
C MET A 75 -18.82 -2.08 18.32
N ALA A 76 -18.46 -0.84 18.66
CA ALA A 76 -19.39 0.16 19.19
C ALA A 76 -20.54 0.50 18.22
N LYS A 77 -20.29 0.40 16.90
CA LYS A 77 -21.29 0.55 15.83
C LYS A 77 -22.14 -0.71 15.60
N GLY A 78 -21.96 -1.76 16.39
CA GLY A 78 -22.75 -3.00 16.31
C GLY A 78 -22.19 -4.07 15.37
N VAL A 79 -20.93 -3.95 14.91
CA VAL A 79 -20.28 -5.02 14.15
C VAL A 79 -19.77 -6.10 15.10
N PRO A 80 -20.31 -7.34 15.05
CA PRO A 80 -19.91 -8.38 15.98
C PRO A 80 -18.45 -8.82 15.74
N GLN A 81 -17.76 -9.12 16.84
CA GLN A 81 -16.40 -9.67 16.80
C GLN A 81 -16.38 -10.98 16.00
N GLY A 82 -15.44 -11.10 15.07
CA GLY A 82 -15.28 -12.30 14.25
C GLY A 82 -14.82 -12.00 12.82
N PRO A 83 -14.96 -12.96 11.89
CA PRO A 83 -14.53 -12.81 10.50
C PRO A 83 -15.18 -11.61 9.78
N GLN A 84 -16.39 -11.22 10.19
CA GLN A 84 -17.11 -10.07 9.63
C GLN A 84 -16.43 -8.75 9.99
N LEU A 85 -15.99 -8.60 11.23
CA LEU A 85 -15.22 -7.43 11.70
C LEU A 85 -13.92 -7.26 10.91
N GLY A 86 -13.15 -8.34 10.75
CA GLY A 86 -11.92 -8.34 9.96
C GLY A 86 -12.15 -8.01 8.49
N LYS A 87 -13.24 -8.54 7.88
CA LYS A 87 -13.63 -8.18 6.52
C LYS A 87 -13.96 -6.70 6.39
N LYS A 88 -14.71 -6.13 7.35
CA LYS A 88 -15.07 -4.71 7.35
C LYS A 88 -13.85 -3.81 7.52
N LEU A 89 -12.93 -4.15 8.43
CA LEU A 89 -11.65 -3.46 8.59
C LEU A 89 -10.83 -3.45 7.30
N LYS A 90 -10.68 -4.60 6.65
CA LYS A 90 -9.98 -4.70 5.36
C LYS A 90 -10.64 -3.87 4.25
N GLN A 91 -11.98 -3.83 4.22
CA GLN A 91 -12.70 -2.99 3.25
C GLN A 91 -12.45 -1.50 3.49
N LEU A 92 -12.47 -1.06 4.74
CA LEU A 92 -12.19 0.32 5.11
C LEU A 92 -10.73 0.69 4.83
N GLU A 93 -9.79 -0.17 5.17
CA GLU A 93 -8.38 0.00 4.84
C GLU A 93 -8.18 0.16 3.32
N ALA A 94 -8.80 -0.70 2.51
CA ALA A 94 -8.72 -0.59 1.06
C ALA A 94 -9.30 0.74 0.54
N GLN A 95 -10.38 1.26 1.13
CA GLN A 95 -10.93 2.58 0.77
C GLN A 95 -9.99 3.73 1.14
N TRP A 96 -9.33 3.61 2.28
CA TRP A 96 -8.37 4.59 2.77
C TRP A 96 -7.10 4.63 1.91
N VAL A 97 -6.52 3.46 1.61
CA VAL A 97 -5.38 3.33 0.67
C VAL A 97 -5.77 3.86 -0.72
N LYS A 98 -6.97 3.51 -1.22
CA LYS A 98 -7.48 4.04 -2.50
C LYS A 98 -7.64 5.56 -2.49
N SER A 99 -7.80 6.18 -1.33
CA SER A 99 -7.86 7.64 -1.17
C SER A 99 -6.47 8.27 -0.97
N ASP A 100 -5.40 7.52 -1.21
CA ASP A 100 -4.02 7.97 -1.00
C ASP A 100 -3.78 8.38 0.46
N PHE A 101 -4.36 7.64 1.42
CA PHE A 101 -4.20 7.86 2.86
C PHE A 101 -4.78 9.19 3.39
N THR A 102 -5.47 9.97 2.55
CA THR A 102 -6.00 11.30 2.92
C THR A 102 -7.41 11.28 3.53
N LYS A 103 -8.25 10.31 3.12
CA LYS A 103 -9.67 10.28 3.48
C LYS A 103 -9.97 9.11 4.39
N ILE A 104 -10.29 9.40 5.64
CA ILE A 104 -10.76 8.41 6.60
C ILE A 104 -12.16 7.95 6.16
N PRO A 105 -12.36 6.65 5.86
CA PRO A 105 -13.67 6.15 5.50
C PRO A 105 -14.60 6.17 6.72
N LYS A 106 -15.88 6.46 6.48
CA LYS A 106 -16.87 6.57 7.56
C LYS A 106 -17.30 5.17 8.00
N ILE A 107 -17.32 4.96 9.32
CA ILE A 107 -17.77 3.75 10.00
C ILE A 107 -19.25 3.81 10.41
#